data_AF-R9LLJ8-F1
#
_entry.id   AF-R9LLJ8-F1
#
_cell.length_a   1.000
_cell.length_b   1.000
_cell.length_c   1.000
_cell.angle_alpha   90.00
_cell.angle_beta   90.00
_cell.angle_gamma   90.00
#
_symmetry.space_group_name_H-M   'P 1'
#
loop_
_entity.id
_entity.type
_entity.pdbx_description
1 polymer ?
#
loop_
_entity_poly.entity_id
_entity_poly.type
_entity_poly.pdbx_seq_one_letter_code
_entity_poly.pdbx_strand_id
1 'polypeptide(L)'
;MSVTLRSFAQDTADKLGVSSRTVERTVQMMNGLTEDTREVFRHFPNYKLNQSNAMKLSRMEPDKQKTAAILLASGQIRSADDYQPMEVRAAPGHAKSSRQQKAEFLESIAELKDPTKDCRQSPEAFVLEYSAFIERVQRGVESFHLPNYEEVLPNLSQEQLHTLMGLTDSCRKTLEDYLSFVKEACANI
;
A
#
# COMPACT_ATOMS: atom_id res chain seq x y z
N MET A 1 -46.53 -27.18 -27.43
CA MET A 1 -45.53 -27.35 -26.36
C MET A 1 -44.85 -26.00 -26.17
N SER A 2 -45.00 -25.37 -25.02
CA SER A 2 -44.36 -24.08 -24.72
C SER A 2 -42.87 -24.31 -24.49
N VAL A 3 -42.02 -23.82 -25.39
CA VAL A 3 -40.59 -23.71 -25.13
C VAL A 3 -40.44 -22.62 -24.06
N THR A 4 -40.32 -23.02 -22.80
CA THR A 4 -39.94 -22.08 -21.74
C THR A 4 -38.52 -21.60 -22.04
N LEU A 5 -38.39 -20.37 -22.54
CA LEU A 5 -37.12 -19.68 -22.67
C LEU A 5 -36.46 -19.63 -21.28
N ARG A 6 -35.41 -20.44 -21.09
CA ARG A 6 -34.63 -20.45 -19.85
C ARG A 6 -33.91 -19.10 -19.72
N SER A 7 -33.83 -18.57 -18.50
CA SER A 7 -33.05 -17.36 -18.23
C SER A 7 -31.54 -17.64 -18.41
N PHE A 8 -30.74 -16.59 -18.61
CA PHE A 8 -29.27 -16.71 -18.65
C PHE A 8 -28.72 -17.45 -17.43
N ALA A 9 -29.25 -17.15 -16.23
CA ALA A 9 -28.84 -17.78 -15.00
C ALA A 9 -29.17 -19.28 -14.98
N GLN A 10 -30.35 -19.69 -15.46
CA GLN A 10 -30.76 -21.09 -15.53
C GLN A 10 -29.94 -21.88 -16.56
N ASP A 11 -29.72 -21.32 -17.75
CA ASP A 11 -28.92 -21.98 -18.80
C ASP A 11 -27.45 -22.14 -18.38
N THR A 12 -26.88 -21.10 -17.76
CA THR A 12 -25.51 -21.13 -17.25
C THR A 12 -25.36 -22.09 -16.07
N ALA A 13 -26.36 -22.14 -15.18
CA ALA A 13 -26.41 -23.05 -14.06
C ALA A 13 -26.38 -24.52 -14.52
N ASP A 14 -27.24 -24.87 -15.48
CA ASP A 14 -27.30 -26.21 -16.05
C ASP A 14 -25.97 -26.61 -16.72
N LYS A 15 -25.33 -25.67 -17.44
CA LYS A 15 -24.03 -25.90 -18.13
C LYS A 15 -22.85 -26.03 -17.18
N LEU A 16 -22.84 -25.26 -16.08
CA LEU A 16 -21.75 -25.26 -15.10
C LEU A 16 -21.98 -26.25 -13.96
N GLY A 17 -23.13 -26.92 -13.90
CA GLY A 17 -23.49 -27.83 -12.82
C GLY A 17 -23.66 -27.13 -11.47
N VAL A 18 -24.07 -25.86 -11.46
CA VAL A 18 -24.30 -25.04 -10.26
C VAL A 18 -25.75 -24.61 -10.17
N SER A 19 -26.17 -24.03 -9.04
CA SER A 19 -27.54 -23.48 -8.91
C SER A 19 -27.68 -22.14 -9.65
N SER A 20 -28.89 -21.82 -10.17
CA SER A 20 -29.19 -20.49 -10.74
C SER A 20 -28.84 -19.37 -9.76
N ARG A 21 -29.09 -19.59 -8.46
CA ARG A 21 -28.74 -18.67 -7.37
C ARG A 21 -27.24 -18.40 -7.29
N THR A 22 -26.39 -19.38 -7.58
CA THR A 22 -24.92 -19.21 -7.61
C THR A 22 -24.52 -18.30 -8.76
N VAL A 23 -25.12 -18.49 -9.93
CA VAL A 23 -24.85 -17.64 -11.12
C VAL A 23 -25.32 -16.21 -10.86
N GLU A 24 -26.55 -16.02 -10.39
CA GLU A 24 -27.11 -14.71 -10.07
C GLU A 24 -26.27 -13.96 -9.03
N ARG A 25 -25.86 -14.63 -7.95
CA ARG A 25 -25.00 -14.04 -6.92
C ARG A 25 -23.65 -13.63 -7.50
N THR A 26 -23.08 -14.44 -8.40
CA THR A 26 -21.81 -14.11 -9.07
C THR A 26 -21.96 -12.88 -9.95
N VAL A 27 -23.02 -12.78 -10.74
CA VAL A 27 -23.33 -11.60 -11.56
C VAL A 27 -23.48 -10.35 -10.68
N GLN A 28 -24.22 -10.44 -9.57
CA GLN A 28 -24.39 -9.32 -8.65
C GLN A 28 -23.06 -8.86 -8.03
N MET A 29 -22.21 -9.79 -7.59
CA MET A 29 -20.89 -9.45 -7.05
C MET A 29 -20.03 -8.76 -8.10
N MET A 30 -19.99 -9.30 -9.32
CA MET A 30 -19.21 -8.70 -10.40
C MET A 30 -19.73 -7.32 -10.81
N ASN A 31 -21.05 -7.09 -10.78
CA ASN A 31 -21.64 -5.78 -11.06
C ASN A 31 -21.27 -4.72 -10.02
N GLY A 32 -21.05 -5.11 -8.76
CA GLY A 32 -20.59 -4.20 -7.70
C GLY A 32 -19.09 -3.89 -7.73
N LEU A 33 -18.32 -4.53 -8.61
CA LEU A 33 -16.92 -4.16 -8.86
C LEU A 33 -16.83 -3.03 -9.89
N THR A 34 -15.95 -2.07 -9.70
CA THR A 34 -15.59 -1.08 -10.73
C THR A 34 -14.81 -1.74 -11.86
N GLU A 35 -14.83 -1.14 -13.05
CA GLU A 35 -14.10 -1.69 -14.19
C GLU A 35 -12.59 -1.77 -13.91
N ASP A 36 -12.03 -0.73 -13.30
CA ASP A 36 -10.65 -0.72 -12.82
C ASP A 36 -10.32 -1.89 -11.89
N THR A 37 -11.24 -2.25 -10.98
CA THR A 37 -11.06 -3.39 -10.08
C THR A 37 -11.07 -4.72 -10.83
N ARG A 38 -11.94 -4.85 -11.85
CA ARG A 38 -11.98 -6.07 -12.69
C ARG A 38 -10.69 -6.20 -13.51
N GLU A 39 -10.15 -5.09 -14.00
CA GLU A 39 -8.89 -5.04 -14.75
C GLU A 39 -7.70 -5.55 -13.92
N VAL A 40 -7.65 -5.23 -12.62
CA VAL A 40 -6.63 -5.76 -11.72
C VAL A 40 -6.56 -7.29 -11.84
N PHE A 41 -7.68 -7.99 -11.68
CA PHE A 41 -7.69 -9.45 -11.74
C PHE A 41 -7.36 -10.03 -13.12
N ARG A 42 -7.54 -9.26 -14.21
CA ARG A 42 -7.07 -9.65 -15.56
C ARG A 42 -5.54 -9.61 -15.65
N HIS A 43 -4.90 -8.68 -14.95
CA HIS A 43 -3.43 -8.59 -14.88
C HIS A 43 -2.78 -9.58 -13.90
N PHE A 44 -3.58 -10.26 -13.07
CA PHE A 44 -3.10 -11.32 -12.16
C PHE A 44 -3.71 -12.69 -12.55
N PRO A 45 -3.32 -13.30 -13.68
CA PRO A 45 -3.97 -14.49 -14.24
C PRO A 45 -3.89 -15.73 -13.33
N ASN A 46 -2.90 -15.78 -12.43
CA ASN A 46 -2.74 -16.88 -11.48
C ASN A 46 -3.63 -16.73 -10.23
N TYR A 47 -4.22 -15.55 -10.00
CA TYR A 47 -5.06 -15.30 -8.84
C TYR A 47 -6.53 -15.59 -9.16
N LYS A 48 -7.12 -16.55 -8.43
CA LYS A 48 -8.54 -16.90 -8.57
C LYS A 48 -9.36 -16.20 -7.49
N LEU A 49 -10.11 -15.16 -7.89
CA LEU A 49 -10.98 -14.44 -6.96
C LEU A 49 -12.11 -15.35 -6.46
N ASN A 50 -12.10 -15.65 -5.16
CA ASN A 50 -13.18 -16.40 -4.52
C ASN A 50 -14.42 -15.51 -4.25
N GLN A 51 -15.59 -16.14 -4.11
CA GLN A 51 -16.87 -15.43 -3.91
C GLN A 51 -16.92 -14.58 -2.63
N SER A 52 -16.25 -15.01 -1.56
CA SER A 52 -16.24 -14.25 -0.30
C SER A 52 -15.49 -12.93 -0.47
N ASN A 53 -14.29 -12.96 -1.06
CA ASN A 53 -13.50 -11.78 -1.34
C ASN A 53 -14.17 -10.89 -2.40
N ALA A 54 -14.78 -11.47 -3.44
CA ALA A 54 -15.54 -10.71 -4.44
C ALA A 54 -16.69 -9.92 -3.80
N MET A 55 -17.45 -10.55 -2.89
CA MET A 55 -18.54 -9.91 -2.16
C MET A 55 -18.06 -8.79 -1.24
N LYS A 56 -16.92 -8.96 -0.58
CA LYS A 56 -16.34 -7.95 0.30
C LYS A 56 -15.88 -6.74 -0.52
N LEU A 57 -15.13 -6.98 -1.59
CA LEU A 57 -14.70 -5.94 -2.53
C LEU A 57 -15.91 -5.18 -3.10
N SER A 58 -16.97 -5.87 -3.51
CA SER A 58 -18.18 -5.25 -4.09
C SER A 58 -18.94 -4.34 -3.12
N ARG A 59 -18.64 -4.39 -1.82
CA ARG A 59 -19.24 -3.55 -0.78
C ARG A 59 -18.34 -2.37 -0.35
N MET A 60 -17.13 -2.27 -0.92
CA MET A 60 -16.20 -1.18 -0.62
C MET A 60 -16.49 0.04 -1.50
N GLU A 61 -16.04 1.20 -1.03
CA GLU A 61 -16.01 2.41 -1.85
C GLU A 61 -15.11 2.21 -3.09
N PRO A 62 -15.46 2.80 -4.26
CA PRO A 62 -14.72 2.64 -5.51
C PRO A 62 -13.20 2.81 -5.39
N ASP A 63 -12.75 3.85 -4.67
CA ASP A 63 -11.33 4.18 -4.50
C ASP A 63 -10.59 3.11 -3.70
N LYS A 64 -11.23 2.54 -2.67
CA LYS A 64 -10.65 1.51 -1.81
C LYS A 64 -10.64 0.14 -2.49
N GLN A 65 -11.65 -0.11 -3.32
CA GLN A 65 -11.86 -1.38 -3.99
C GLN A 65 -10.68 -1.74 -4.90
N LYS A 66 -10.18 -0.77 -5.69
CA LYS A 66 -9.03 -0.97 -6.59
C LYS A 66 -7.76 -1.32 -5.82
N THR A 67 -7.43 -0.55 -4.79
CA THR A 67 -6.23 -0.79 -3.96
C THR A 67 -6.32 -2.12 -3.23
N ALA A 68 -7.46 -2.44 -2.63
CA ALA A 68 -7.67 -3.72 -1.96
C ALA A 68 -7.55 -4.90 -2.93
N ALA A 69 -8.05 -4.76 -4.16
CA ALA A 69 -7.90 -5.78 -5.19
C ALA A 69 -6.42 -5.99 -5.60
N ILE A 70 -5.62 -4.92 -5.72
CA ILE A 70 -4.18 -5.04 -6.03
C ILE A 70 -3.47 -5.80 -4.92
N LEU A 71 -3.67 -5.40 -3.66
CA LEU A 71 -3.04 -6.05 -2.49
C LEU A 71 -3.47 -7.51 -2.36
N LEU A 72 -4.72 -7.81 -2.68
CA LEU A 72 -5.26 -9.16 -2.61
C LEU A 72 -4.71 -10.04 -3.73
N ALA A 73 -4.67 -9.53 -4.96
CA ALA A 73 -4.17 -10.26 -6.12
C ALA A 73 -2.66 -10.48 -6.10
N SER A 74 -1.90 -9.54 -5.49
CA SER A 74 -0.46 -9.66 -5.25
C SER A 74 -0.11 -10.62 -4.10
N GLY A 75 -1.09 -11.06 -3.31
CA GLY A 75 -0.90 -11.92 -2.15
C GLY A 75 -0.40 -11.20 -0.88
N GLN A 76 -0.35 -9.86 -0.90
CA GLN A 76 0.01 -9.05 0.27
C GLN A 76 -1.05 -9.11 1.38
N ILE A 77 -2.31 -9.36 1.02
CA ILE A 77 -3.40 -9.66 1.97
C ILE A 77 -4.09 -10.99 1.60
N ARG A 78 -4.61 -11.71 2.59
CA ARG A 78 -5.26 -13.02 2.39
C ARG A 78 -6.77 -12.88 2.18
N SER A 79 -7.37 -11.88 2.82
CA SER A 79 -8.77 -11.50 2.61
C SER A 79 -8.92 -9.99 2.41
N ALA A 80 -10.00 -9.60 1.73
CA ALA A 80 -10.37 -8.20 1.64
C ALA A 80 -10.67 -7.55 3.02
N ASP A 81 -10.97 -8.35 4.06
CA ASP A 81 -11.12 -7.82 5.44
C ASP A 81 -9.77 -7.42 6.06
N ASP A 82 -8.67 -8.00 5.60
CA ASP A 82 -7.32 -7.64 6.04
C ASP A 82 -6.88 -6.30 5.42
N TYR A 83 -7.67 -5.74 4.50
CA TYR A 83 -7.42 -4.43 3.94
C TYR A 83 -7.56 -3.36 5.02
N GLN A 84 -6.41 -2.90 5.49
CA GLN A 84 -6.29 -1.65 6.21
C GLN A 84 -6.14 -0.56 5.15
N PRO A 85 -7.07 0.40 5.04
CA PRO A 85 -6.85 1.55 4.19
C PRO A 85 -5.53 2.17 4.61
N MET A 86 -4.57 2.24 3.69
CA MET A 86 -3.55 3.27 3.80
C MET A 86 -4.30 4.60 3.66
N GLU A 87 -4.79 5.12 4.78
CA GLU A 87 -4.68 6.55 4.99
C GLU A 87 -3.21 6.85 4.68
N VAL A 88 -2.97 7.75 3.73
CA VAL A 88 -1.63 8.28 3.47
C VAL A 88 -1.13 8.79 4.82
N ARG A 89 -0.39 7.94 5.51
CA ARG A 89 0.06 8.19 6.87
C ARG A 89 1.15 9.23 6.78
N ALA A 90 0.81 10.46 7.16
CA ALA A 90 1.58 11.05 8.25
C ALA A 90 1.56 10.04 9.42
N ALA A 91 2.73 9.82 10.02
CA ALA A 91 3.11 8.74 10.94
C ALA A 91 2.08 8.30 12.01
N PRO A 92 2.20 7.07 12.57
CA PRO A 92 1.19 6.49 13.44
C PRO A 92 1.20 7.11 14.83
N GLY A 93 0.06 7.67 15.25
CA GLY A 93 -0.20 8.06 16.64
C GLY A 93 -1.47 8.88 16.76
N HIS A 94 -2.50 8.29 17.38
CA HIS A 94 -3.77 8.91 17.74
C HIS A 94 -4.73 9.25 16.59
N ALA A 95 -5.80 8.46 16.47
CA ALA A 95 -7.00 8.86 15.73
C ALA A 95 -7.66 10.05 16.45
N LYS A 96 -7.15 11.26 16.18
CA LYS A 96 -7.74 12.52 16.62
C LYS A 96 -8.84 12.88 15.63
N SER A 97 -10.00 13.30 16.14
CA SER A 97 -11.15 13.65 15.28
C SER A 97 -10.75 14.74 14.27
N SER A 98 -11.42 14.77 13.10
CA SER A 98 -11.20 15.80 12.05
C SER A 98 -11.22 17.24 12.62
N ARG A 99 -12.00 17.47 13.67
CA ARG A 99 -12.09 18.76 14.37
C ARG A 99 -10.81 19.10 15.15
N GLN A 100 -10.15 18.10 15.71
CA GLN A 100 -8.91 18.21 16.45
C GLN A 100 -7.69 18.35 15.51
N GLN A 101 -7.69 17.64 14.38
CA GLN A 101 -6.68 17.85 13.33
C GLN A 101 -6.74 19.28 12.76
N LYS A 102 -7.95 19.82 12.57
CA LYS A 102 -8.13 21.22 12.17
C LYS A 102 -7.62 22.20 13.23
N ALA A 103 -7.82 21.91 14.51
CA ALA A 103 -7.35 22.76 15.60
C ALA A 103 -5.81 22.77 15.67
N GLU A 104 -5.17 21.61 15.59
CA GLU A 104 -3.71 21.48 15.61
C GLU A 104 -3.06 22.12 14.39
N PHE A 105 -3.67 21.98 13.21
CA PHE A 105 -3.21 22.67 12.00
C PHE A 105 -3.28 24.20 12.13
N LEU A 106 -4.38 24.73 12.69
CA LEU A 106 -4.53 26.16 12.93
C LEU A 106 -3.58 26.67 14.02
N GLU A 107 -3.30 25.84 15.03
CA GLU A 107 -2.30 26.10 16.05
C GLU A 107 -0.91 26.15 15.44
N SER A 108 -0.51 25.16 14.63
CA SER A 108 0.78 25.19 13.91
C SER A 108 0.90 26.40 12.98
N ILE A 109 -0.18 26.81 12.28
CA ILE A 109 -0.16 28.03 11.47
C ILE A 109 0.03 29.27 12.35
N ALA A 110 -0.64 29.34 13.50
CA ALA A 110 -0.51 30.45 14.43
C ALA A 110 0.92 30.53 14.98
N GLU A 111 1.54 29.39 15.28
CA GLU A 111 2.93 29.29 15.70
C GLU A 111 3.92 29.73 14.62
N LEU A 112 3.72 29.30 13.36
CA LEU A 112 4.54 29.76 12.22
C LEU A 112 4.40 31.27 11.97
N LYS A 113 3.27 31.86 12.35
CA LYS A 113 2.98 33.29 12.19
C LYS A 113 3.49 34.15 13.34
N ASP A 114 4.02 33.56 14.41
CA ASP A 114 4.59 34.29 15.53
C ASP A 114 6.04 34.71 15.21
N PRO A 115 6.30 36.00 14.93
CA PRO A 115 7.63 36.48 14.57
C PRO A 115 8.62 36.49 15.75
N THR A 116 8.15 36.20 16.97
CA THR A 116 8.99 36.11 18.17
C THR A 116 9.36 34.66 18.55
N LYS A 117 8.76 33.67 17.89
CA LYS A 117 9.00 32.25 18.18
C LYS A 117 10.22 31.76 17.42
N ASP A 118 11.26 31.35 18.15
CA ASP A 118 12.46 30.76 17.58
C ASP A 118 12.11 29.34 17.10
N CYS A 119 11.72 29.18 15.83
CA CYS A 119 11.30 27.91 15.21
C CYS A 119 12.45 26.88 15.03
N ARG A 120 13.54 27.02 15.79
CA ARG A 120 14.67 26.10 15.76
C ARG A 120 14.20 24.73 16.26
N GLN A 121 14.40 23.69 15.45
CA GLN A 121 14.17 22.32 15.92
C GLN A 121 15.02 22.04 17.15
N SER A 122 14.40 21.48 18.20
CA SER A 122 15.17 21.00 19.34
C SER A 122 16.07 19.83 18.90
N PRO A 123 17.23 19.62 19.55
CA PRO A 123 18.09 18.48 19.25
C PRO A 123 17.35 17.14 19.29
N GLU A 124 16.41 16.98 20.23
CA GLU A 124 15.57 15.79 20.36
C GLU A 124 14.63 15.61 19.17
N ALA A 125 14.01 16.69 18.70
CA ALA A 125 13.13 16.67 17.53
C ALA A 125 13.90 16.30 16.25
N PHE A 126 15.12 16.84 16.09
CA PHE A 126 16.00 16.49 14.98
C PHE A 126 16.40 15.00 14.99
N VAL A 127 16.82 14.47 16.15
CA VAL A 127 17.19 13.05 16.29
C VAL A 127 15.99 12.14 15.98
N LEU A 128 14.79 12.49 16.44
CA LEU A 128 13.57 11.73 16.17
C LEU A 128 13.22 11.70 14.67
N GLU A 129 13.38 12.82 13.98
CA GLU A 129 13.15 12.89 12.54
C GLU A 129 14.18 12.06 11.77
N TYR A 130 15.46 12.18 12.15
CA TYR A 130 16.54 11.42 11.54
C TYR A 130 16.39 9.91 11.77
N SER A 131 16.00 9.47 12.97
CA SER A 131 15.75 8.05 13.24
C SER A 131 14.58 7.52 12.41
N ALA A 132 13.49 8.28 12.30
CA ALA A 132 12.35 7.91 11.46
C ALA A 132 12.71 7.85 9.96
N PHE A 133 13.69 8.65 9.51
CA PHE A 133 14.24 8.52 8.16
C PHE A 133 15.00 7.21 7.98
N ILE A 134 15.89 6.86 8.90
CA ILE A 134 16.66 5.60 8.83
C ILE A 134 15.74 4.38 8.87
N GLU A 135 14.71 4.37 9.71
CA GLU A 135 13.71 3.29 9.75
C GLU A 135 12.96 3.12 8.42
N ARG A 136 12.69 4.21 7.70
CA ARG A 136 12.07 4.15 6.36
C ARG A 136 13.00 3.51 5.34
N VAL A 137 14.29 3.83 5.39
CA VAL A 137 15.30 3.22 4.52
C VAL A 137 15.41 1.71 4.81
N GLN A 138 15.52 1.33 6.09
CA GLN A 138 15.60 -0.09 6.50
C GLN A 138 14.38 -0.89 6.03
N ARG A 139 13.16 -0.37 6.26
CA ARG A 139 11.93 -1.01 5.80
C ARG A 139 11.86 -1.13 4.28
N GLY A 140 12.38 -0.14 3.57
CA GLY A 140 12.52 -0.18 2.11
C GLY A 140 13.42 -1.32 1.66
N VAL A 141 14.57 -1.52 2.32
CA VAL A 141 15.48 -2.64 2.04
C VAL A 141 14.83 -3.98 2.37
N GLU A 142 14.14 -4.09 3.51
CA GLU A 142 13.44 -5.32 3.91
C GLU A 142 12.38 -5.75 2.89
N SER A 143 11.77 -4.81 2.16
CA SER A 143 10.76 -5.13 1.14
C SER A 143 11.30 -5.97 -0.03
N PHE A 144 12.62 -6.00 -0.24
CA PHE A 144 13.26 -6.83 -1.26
C PHE A 144 13.42 -8.30 -0.85
N HIS A 145 13.10 -8.66 0.40
CA HIS A 145 13.01 -10.05 0.84
C HIS A 145 11.65 -10.71 0.53
N LEU A 146 10.74 -10.01 -0.16
CA LEU A 146 9.49 -10.64 -0.58
C LEU A 146 9.77 -11.69 -1.69
N PRO A 147 9.01 -12.80 -1.73
CA PRO A 147 9.31 -13.94 -2.62
C PRO A 147 9.46 -13.56 -4.10
N ASN A 148 8.67 -12.61 -4.58
CA ASN A 148 8.71 -12.13 -5.96
C ASN A 148 10.02 -11.42 -6.34
N TYR A 149 10.76 -10.88 -5.36
CA TYR A 149 12.09 -10.30 -5.57
C TYR A 149 13.19 -11.32 -5.32
N GLU A 150 13.01 -12.29 -4.41
CA GLU A 150 14.01 -13.33 -4.16
C GLU A 150 14.19 -14.29 -5.34
N GLU A 151 13.11 -14.61 -6.07
CA GLU A 151 13.14 -15.49 -7.23
C GLU A 151 14.07 -14.99 -8.36
N VAL A 152 14.31 -13.68 -8.45
CA VAL A 152 15.20 -13.10 -9.48
C VAL A 152 16.66 -13.03 -9.05
N LEU A 153 16.97 -13.17 -7.75
CA LEU A 153 18.34 -13.03 -7.23
C LEU A 153 19.35 -14.01 -7.86
N PRO A 154 19.04 -15.31 -8.04
CA PRO A 154 19.97 -16.25 -8.67
C PRO A 154 20.25 -15.95 -10.15
N ASN A 155 19.39 -15.15 -10.80
CA ASN A 155 19.46 -14.84 -12.23
C ASN A 155 20.15 -13.49 -12.51
N LEU A 156 20.59 -12.77 -11.48
CA LEU A 156 21.28 -11.50 -11.65
C LEU A 156 22.61 -11.69 -12.36
N SER A 157 22.84 -10.87 -13.40
CA SER A 157 24.13 -10.83 -14.07
C SER A 157 25.19 -10.15 -13.20
N GLN A 158 26.47 -10.37 -13.53
CA GLN A 158 27.58 -9.74 -12.82
C GLN A 158 27.54 -8.21 -12.92
N GLU A 159 27.13 -7.66 -14.06
CA GLU A 159 26.98 -6.20 -14.23
C GLU A 159 25.83 -5.64 -13.38
N GLN A 160 24.72 -6.36 -13.28
CA GLN A 160 23.59 -5.98 -12.44
C GLN A 160 23.97 -6.01 -10.96
N LEU A 161 24.70 -7.05 -10.53
CA LEU A 161 25.21 -7.15 -9.17
C LEU A 161 26.18 -6.01 -8.85
N HIS A 162 27.11 -5.70 -9.75
CA HIS A 162 28.04 -4.58 -9.59
C HIS A 162 27.30 -3.24 -9.50
N THR A 163 26.23 -3.07 -10.27
CA THR A 163 25.36 -1.88 -10.21
C THR A 163 24.71 -1.76 -8.83
N LEU A 164 24.14 -2.85 -8.29
CA LEU A 164 23.54 -2.85 -6.95
C LEU A 164 24.56 -2.53 -5.85
N MET A 165 25.77 -3.08 -5.95
CA MET A 165 26.87 -2.75 -5.05
C MET A 165 27.23 -1.27 -5.10
N GLY A 166 27.42 -0.71 -6.30
CA GLY A 166 27.74 0.71 -6.47
C GLY A 166 26.67 1.66 -5.94
N LEU A 167 25.38 1.34 -6.14
CA LEU A 167 24.27 2.11 -5.58
C LEU A 167 24.28 2.07 -4.04
N THR A 168 24.52 0.89 -3.46
CA THR A 168 24.58 0.70 -2.01
C THR A 168 25.77 1.44 -1.40
N ASP A 169 26.93 1.37 -2.04
CA ASP A 169 28.15 2.05 -1.59
C ASP A 169 28.02 3.57 -1.68
N SER A 170 27.41 4.09 -2.74
CA SER A 170 27.11 5.53 -2.88
C SER A 170 26.19 6.05 -1.77
N CYS A 171 25.12 5.29 -1.47
CA CYS A 171 24.21 5.61 -0.37
C CYS A 171 24.94 5.60 0.98
N ARG A 172 25.73 4.56 1.26
CA ARG A 172 26.53 4.46 2.49
C ARG A 172 27.44 5.67 2.65
N LYS A 173 28.19 6.00 1.60
CA LYS A 173 29.12 7.14 1.61
C LYS A 173 28.41 8.46 1.90
N THR A 174 27.25 8.68 1.30
CA THR A 174 26.46 9.90 1.53
C THR A 174 26.03 10.03 2.99
N LEU A 175 25.60 8.92 3.62
CA LEU A 175 25.24 8.91 5.04
C LEU A 175 26.46 9.14 5.94
N GLU A 176 27.59 8.53 5.62
CA GLU A 176 28.86 8.71 6.35
C GLU A 176 29.39 10.15 6.25
N ASP A 177 29.36 10.74 5.06
CA ASP A 177 29.78 12.13 4.81
C ASP A 177 28.92 13.09 5.64
N TYR A 178 27.60 12.88 5.66
CA TYR A 178 26.69 13.69 6.48
C TYR A 178 26.98 13.56 7.98
N LEU A 179 27.18 12.34 8.48
CA LEU A 179 27.51 12.14 9.90
C LEU A 179 28.86 12.74 10.27
N SER A 180 29.82 12.74 9.34
CA SER A 180 31.11 13.39 9.53
C SER A 180 30.95 14.91 9.66
N PHE A 181 30.14 15.51 8.79
CA PHE A 181 29.77 16.93 8.89
C PHE A 181 29.09 17.26 10.22
N VAL A 182 28.14 16.44 10.68
CA VAL A 182 27.47 16.63 11.98
C VAL A 182 28.48 16.57 13.14
N LYS A 183 29.39 15.60 13.12
CA LYS A 183 30.44 15.47 14.15
C LYS A 183 31.35 16.70 14.20
N GLU A 184 31.77 17.20 13.03
CA GLU A 184 32.61 18.40 12.93
C GLU A 184 31.85 19.64 13.44
N ALA A 185 30.59 19.81 13.05
CA ALA A 185 29.74 20.89 13.52
C ALA A 185 29.55 20.87 15.05
N CYS A 186 29.40 19.70 15.66
CA CYS A 186 29.29 19.55 17.10
C CYS A 186 30.62 19.74 17.85
N ALA A 187 31.77 19.46 17.22
CA ALA A 187 33.09 19.63 17.82
C ALA A 187 33.58 21.09 17.85
N ASN A 188 32.97 21.96 17.04
CA ASN A 188 33.29 23.39 16.92
C ASN A 188 32.39 24.29 17.79
N ILE A 189 31.63 23.71 18.73
CA ILE A 189 30.79 24.40 19.74
C ILE A 189 31.48 24.31 21.10
#